data_AF-L8HA91-F1
#
_entry.id   AF-L8HA91-F1
#
_cell.length_a   1.000
_cell.length_b   1.000
_cell.length_c   1.000
_cell.angle_alpha   90.00
_cell.angle_beta   90.00
_cell.angle_gamma   90.00
#
_symmetry.space_group_name_H-M   'P 1'
#
loop_
_entity.id
_entity.type
_entity.pdbx_description
1 polymer ?
#
loop_
_entity_poly.entity_id
_entity_poly.type
_entity_poly.pdbx_seq_one_letter_code
_entity_poly.pdbx_strand_id
1 'polypeptide(L)'
;MERLLAEHGASFDFAFIDADKRNYGIYYELALKLLRPGGTIVIDNTLLHGKVADLSVREKHVQAIRHLNSKMAADDRVNVSLLPEQ
;
A
#
# COMPACT_ATOMS: atom_id res chain seq x y z
N MET A 1 -0.92 -10.43 9.79
CA MET A 1 0.43 -10.00 9.41
C MET A 1 1.38 -9.95 10.60
N GLU A 2 0.98 -9.47 11.78
CA GLU A 2 1.85 -9.45 12.98
C GLU A 2 2.39 -10.84 13.37
N ARG A 3 1.54 -11.86 13.34
CA ARG A 3 1.96 -13.26 13.56
C ARG A 3 3.06 -13.70 12.58
N LEU A 4 2.88 -13.40 11.29
CA LEU A 4 3.88 -13.71 10.27
C LEU A 4 5.19 -12.98 10.55
N LEU A 5 5.13 -11.75 11.06
CA LEU A 5 6.33 -10.98 11.37
C LEU A 5 7.13 -11.61 12.51
N ALA A 6 6.43 -12.11 13.52
CA ALA A 6 7.04 -12.84 14.64
C ALA A 6 7.64 -14.19 14.20
N GLU A 7 6.98 -14.90 13.28
CA GLU A 7 7.39 -16.25 12.85
C GLU A 7 8.49 -16.22 11.78
N HIS A 8 8.47 -15.23 10.89
CA HIS A 8 9.25 -15.25 9.65
C HIS A 8 10.16 -14.03 9.45
N GLY A 9 9.96 -12.93 10.17
CA GLY A 9 10.71 -11.70 9.95
C GLY A 9 10.65 -11.19 8.50
N ALA A 10 11.73 -10.55 8.05
CA ALA A 10 11.88 -10.02 6.69
C ALA A 10 12.33 -11.10 5.69
N SER A 11 11.47 -12.06 5.38
CA SER A 11 11.81 -13.23 4.54
C SER A 11 10.96 -13.40 3.29
N PHE A 12 9.88 -12.64 3.13
CA PHE A 12 9.01 -12.74 1.95
C PHE A 12 9.60 -11.98 0.76
N ASP A 13 9.40 -12.52 -0.45
CA ASP A 13 9.79 -11.88 -1.71
C ASP A 13 8.72 -10.92 -2.25
N PHE A 14 7.45 -11.19 -1.93
CA PHE A 14 6.31 -10.55 -2.57
C PHE A 14 5.12 -10.40 -1.61
N ALA A 15 4.42 -9.28 -1.70
CA ALA A 15 3.13 -9.07 -1.04
C ALA A 15 2.12 -8.42 -2.00
N PHE A 16 0.90 -8.96 -2.02
CA PHE A 16 -0.25 -8.36 -2.70
C PHE A 16 -1.25 -7.87 -1.66
N ILE A 17 -1.57 -6.58 -1.69
CA ILE A 17 -2.52 -5.93 -0.79
C ILE A 17 -3.80 -5.63 -1.58
N ASP A 18 -4.79 -6.50 -1.42
CA ASP A 18 -6.18 -6.25 -1.83
C ASP A 18 -7.17 -6.60 -0.72
N ALA A 19 -7.29 -5.70 0.26
CA ALA A 19 -8.16 -5.86 1.43
C ALA A 19 -9.04 -4.62 1.66
N ASP A 20 -9.43 -4.34 2.92
CA ASP A 20 -10.19 -3.14 3.23
C ASP A 20 -9.33 -1.87 3.13
N LYS A 21 -9.76 -0.93 2.27
CA LYS A 21 -8.96 0.24 1.85
C LYS A 21 -8.57 1.17 3.01
N ARG A 22 -9.31 1.16 4.12
CA ARG A 22 -9.01 1.99 5.30
C ARG A 22 -7.74 1.55 6.02
N ASN A 23 -7.42 0.26 5.95
CA ASN A 23 -6.26 -0.32 6.62
C ASN A 23 -5.04 -0.48 5.71
N TYR A 24 -5.10 -0.04 4.45
CA TYR A 24 -3.97 -0.19 3.52
C TYR A 24 -2.67 0.42 4.03
N GLY A 25 -2.72 1.57 4.69
CA GLY A 25 -1.54 2.18 5.30
C GLY A 25 -0.88 1.29 6.37
N ILE A 26 -1.68 0.52 7.11
CA ILE A 26 -1.20 -0.44 8.11
C ILE A 26 -0.60 -1.66 7.41
N TYR A 27 -1.29 -2.19 6.40
CA TYR A 27 -0.81 -3.35 5.64
C TYR A 27 0.50 -3.06 4.91
N TYR A 28 0.63 -1.85 4.35
CA TYR A 28 1.88 -1.39 3.73
C TYR A 28 3.05 -1.41 4.72
N GLU A 29 2.89 -0.86 5.92
CA GLU A 29 3.96 -0.87 6.94
C GLU A 29 4.31 -2.28 7.42
N LEU A 30 3.31 -3.15 7.54
CA LEU A 30 3.55 -4.54 7.91
C LEU A 30 4.24 -5.30 6.79
N ALA A 31 3.88 -5.05 5.53
CA ALA A 31 4.54 -5.62 4.36
C ALA A 31 6.01 -5.19 4.28
N LEU A 32 6.32 -3.91 4.51
CA LEU A 32 7.71 -3.44 4.55
C LEU A 32 8.59 -4.17 5.57
N LYS A 33 8.00 -4.61 6.69
CA LYS A 33 8.72 -5.38 7.72
C LYS A 33 8.84 -6.86 7.39
N LEU A 34 7.89 -7.40 6.63
CA LEU A 34 7.82 -8.81 6.25
C LEU A 34 8.66 -9.12 5.01
N LEU A 35 8.85 -8.15 4.13
CA LEU A 35 9.62 -8.34 2.91
C LEU A 35 11.11 -8.13 3.15
N ARG A 36 11.91 -8.97 2.50
CA ARG A 36 13.36 -8.72 2.44
C ARG A 36 13.66 -7.48 1.58
N PRO A 37 14.82 -6.83 1.74
CA PRO A 37 15.29 -5.83 0.78
C PRO A 37 15.27 -6.38 -0.66
N GLY A 38 14.69 -5.61 -1.58
CA GLY A 38 14.46 -6.02 -2.97
C GLY A 38 13.17 -6.82 -3.21
N GLY A 39 12.39 -7.13 -2.18
CA GLY A 39 11.04 -7.67 -2.33
C GLY A 39 10.07 -6.66 -2.95
N THR A 40 8.95 -7.14 -3.48
CA THR A 40 7.95 -6.32 -4.20
C THR A 40 6.61 -6.30 -3.49
N ILE A 41 6.06 -5.10 -3.27
CA ILE A 41 4.68 -4.90 -2.81
C ILE A 41 3.83 -4.43 -4.00
N VAL A 42 2.69 -5.08 -4.23
CA VAL A 42 1.66 -4.64 -5.17
C VAL A 42 0.40 -4.34 -4.38
N ILE A 43 -0.21 -3.19 -4.66
CA ILE A 43 -1.41 -2.70 -3.96
C ILE A 43 -2.48 -2.38 -5.00
N ASP A 44 -3.65 -2.99 -4.87
CA ASP A 44 -4.74 -2.87 -5.85
C ASP A 44 -5.68 -1.68 -5.57
N ASN A 45 -6.28 -1.14 -6.63
CA ASN A 45 -7.26 -0.05 -6.61
C ASN A 45 -6.74 1.25 -5.99
N THR A 46 -5.46 1.56 -6.18
CA THR A 46 -4.84 2.80 -5.69
C THR A 46 -5.33 4.05 -6.44
N LEU A 47 -6.00 3.89 -7.58
CA LEU A 47 -6.63 4.96 -8.34
C LEU A 47 -8.13 5.16 -8.04
N LEU A 48 -8.81 4.15 -7.50
CA LEU A 48 -10.25 4.14 -7.21
C LEU A 48 -11.11 4.81 -8.32
N HIS A 49 -10.94 4.38 -9.58
CA HIS A 49 -11.64 4.96 -10.73
C HIS A 49 -11.48 6.49 -10.86
N GLY A 50 -10.32 7.03 -10.50
CA GLY A 50 -10.00 8.46 -10.56
C GLY A 50 -10.49 9.28 -9.36
N LYS A 51 -11.27 8.70 -8.43
CA LYS A 51 -11.79 9.44 -7.25
C LYS A 51 -10.69 10.05 -6.39
N VAL A 52 -9.49 9.45 -6.38
CA VAL A 52 -8.36 9.96 -5.60
C VAL A 52 -7.88 11.33 -6.10
N ALA A 53 -8.03 11.60 -7.40
CA ALA A 53 -7.69 12.88 -8.02
C ALA A 53 -8.78 13.96 -7.84
N ASP A 54 -10.02 13.55 -7.59
CA ASP A 54 -11.13 14.48 -7.32
C ASP A 54 -11.05 15.02 -5.87
N LEU A 55 -10.63 16.28 -5.75
CA LEU A 55 -10.49 16.98 -4.48
C LEU A 55 -11.84 17.38 -3.86
N SER A 56 -12.98 17.15 -4.50
CA SER A 56 -14.30 17.32 -3.88
C SER A 56 -14.75 16.08 -3.08
N VAL A 57 -14.23 14.89 -3.43
CA VAL A 57 -14.60 13.63 -2.77
C VAL A 57 -14.00 13.56 -1.36
N ARG A 58 -14.87 13.26 -0.37
CA ARG A 58 -14.54 13.23 1.07
C ARG A 58 -14.79 11.87 1.72
N GLU A 59 -15.14 10.85 0.95
CA GLU A 59 -15.38 9.48 1.42
C GLU A 59 -14.13 8.95 2.16
N LYS A 60 -14.32 8.33 3.33
CA LYS A 60 -13.19 7.92 4.21
C LYS A 60 -12.20 6.98 3.52
N HIS A 61 -12.69 6.06 2.69
CA HIS A 61 -11.83 5.13 1.96
C HIS A 61 -11.02 5.84 0.85
N VAL A 62 -11.60 6.83 0.17
CA VAL A 62 -10.88 7.65 -0.82
C VAL A 62 -9.77 8.46 -0.15
N GLN A 63 -10.05 9.05 1.01
CA GLN A 63 -9.04 9.77 1.79
C GLN A 63 -7.92 8.85 2.28
N ALA A 64 -8.25 7.62 2.70
CA ALA A 64 -7.25 6.63 3.10
C ALA A 64 -6.31 6.26 1.95
N ILE A 65 -6.84 6.01 0.75
CA ILE A 65 -6.02 5.74 -0.44
C ILE A 65 -5.21 6.97 -0.87
N ARG A 66 -5.77 8.17 -0.81
CA ARG A 66 -5.02 9.40 -1.08
C ARG A 66 -3.84 9.57 -0.13
N HIS A 67 -4.07 9.34 1.17
CA HIS A 67 -3.00 9.38 2.18
C HIS A 67 -1.93 8.31 1.92
N LEU A 68 -2.34 7.09 1.58
CA LEU A 68 -1.40 6.02 1.20
C LEU A 68 -0.56 6.42 -0.02
N ASN A 69 -1.17 6.93 -1.08
CA ASN A 69 -0.46 7.33 -2.30
C ASN A 69 0.56 8.43 -2.00
N SER A 70 0.18 9.45 -1.24
CA SER A 70 1.10 10.50 -0.78
C SER A 70 2.24 9.95 0.08
N LYS A 71 1.93 8.99 0.97
CA LYS A 71 2.92 8.35 1.81
C LYS A 71 3.94 7.57 0.98
N MET A 72 3.48 6.70 0.08
CA MET A 72 4.38 5.88 -0.76
C MET A 72 5.24 6.75 -1.69
N ALA A 73 4.70 7.85 -2.21
CA ALA A 73 5.46 8.78 -3.05
C ALA A 73 6.57 9.52 -2.29
N ALA A 74 6.48 9.62 -0.97
CA ALA A 74 7.44 10.29 -0.10
C ALA A 74 8.27 9.32 0.76
N ASP A 75 8.18 8.01 0.53
CA ASP A 75 8.83 6.99 1.35
C ASP A 75 10.15 6.56 0.71
N ASP A 76 11.28 7.08 1.23
CA ASP A 76 12.63 6.80 0.73
C ASP A 76 13.06 5.32 0.87
N ARG A 77 12.28 4.48 1.55
CA ARG A 77 12.55 3.04 1.69
C ARG A 77 12.17 2.25 0.44
N VAL A 78 11.39 2.83 -0.48
CA VAL A 78 10.85 2.13 -1.66
C VAL A 78 11.09 2.90 -2.95
N ASN A 79 11.16 2.17 -4.05
CA ASN A 79 10.95 2.73 -5.39
C ASN A 79 9.50 2.46 -5.79
N VAL A 80 8.71 3.50 -6.01
CA VAL A 80 7.28 3.38 -6.33
C VAL A 80 7.00 3.66 -7.80
N SER A 81 6.10 2.87 -8.38
CA SER A 81 5.50 3.13 -9.69
C SER A 81 4.00 2.94 -9.59
N LEU A 82 3.24 3.94 -10.07
CA LEU A 82 1.78 3.88 -10.14
C LEU A 82 1.37 3.54 -11.57
N LEU A 83 0.69 2.40 -11.74
CA LEU A 83 0.29 1.90 -13.05
C LEU A 83 -1.22 2.13 -13.24
N PRO A 84 -1.66 2.72 -14.37
CA PRO A 84 -3.07 2.83 -14.68
C PRO A 84 -3.65 1.45 -15.06
N GLU A 85 -4.73 1.10 -14.38
CA GLU A 85 -5.58 -0.03 -14.71
C GLU A 85 -6.78 0.47 -15.53
N GLN A 86 -7.09 -0.23 -16.63
CA GLN A 86 -8.15 0.17 -17.59
C GLN A 86 -9.55 -0.06 -17.01
#